data_AF-A0A9W6KP30-F1
#
_entry.id   AF-A0A9W6KP30-F1
#
_cell.length_a   1.000
_cell.length_b   1.000
_cell.length_c   1.000
_cell.angle_alpha   90.00
_cell.angle_beta   90.00
_cell.angle_gamma   90.00
#
_symmetry.space_group_name_H-M   'P 1'
#
loop_
_entity.id
_entity.type
_entity.pdbx_description
1 polymer ?
#
loop_
_entity_poly.entity_id
_entity_poly.type
_entity_poly.pdbx_seq_one_letter_code
_entity_poly.pdbx_strand_id
1 'polypeptide(L)' 'MSDDVLRATVATATHDLSNAIGAVVNYTTFLTEDLTRNGAAPEYLPHLQSAAERALALVAGLAAALARDAERD' A
#
# COMPACT_ATOMS: atom_id res chain seq x y z
N MET A 1 -20.39 2.87 18.38
CA MET A 1 -19.16 3.54 17.93
C MET A 1 -19.60 4.80 17.21
N SER A 2 -19.10 5.98 17.58
CA SER A 2 -19.45 7.22 16.87
C SER A 2 -18.76 7.25 15.51
N ASP A 3 -19.34 7.97 14.56
CA ASP A 3 -18.85 8.06 13.18
C ASP A 3 -17.41 8.62 13.13
N ASP A 4 -17.11 9.60 14.01
CA ASP A 4 -15.76 10.15 14.20
C ASP A 4 -14.71 9.11 14.59
N VAL A 5 -15.09 8.15 15.45
CA VAL A 5 -14.18 7.07 15.89
C VAL A 5 -13.92 6.09 14.75
N LEU A 6 -14.95 5.80 13.93
CA LEU A 6 -14.79 4.97 12.74
C LEU A 6 -13.85 5.66 11.74
N ARG A 7 -14.08 6.94 11.42
CA ARG A 7 -13.24 7.71 10.49
C ARG A 7 -11.78 7.75 10.94
N ALA A 8 -11.53 8.06 12.22
CA ALA A 8 -10.18 8.09 12.77
C ALA A 8 -9.49 6.72 12.67
N THR A 9 -10.21 5.63 12.97
CA THR A 9 -9.69 4.27 12.88
C THR A 9 -9.31 3.91 11.45
N VAL A 10 -10.15 4.25 10.47
CA VAL A 10 -9.88 3.98 9.06
C VAL A 10 -8.69 4.82 8.57
N ALA A 11 -8.58 6.08 9.00
CA ALA A 11 -7.45 6.94 8.64
C ALA A 11 -6.11 6.37 9.14
N THR A 12 -6.05 5.92 10.40
CA THR A 12 -4.86 5.26 10.95
C THR A 12 -4.52 3.98 10.20
N ALA A 13 -5.51 3.11 9.95
CA ALA A 13 -5.28 1.88 9.20
C ALA A 13 -4.78 2.14 7.76
N THR A 14 -5.28 3.19 7.13
CA THR A 14 -4.86 3.63 5.78
C THR A 14 -3.41 4.11 5.77
N HIS A 15 -3.01 4.87 6.80
CA HIS A 15 -1.63 5.32 6.97
C HIS A 15 -0.66 4.15 7.19
N ASP A 16 -0.99 3.25 8.12
CA ASP A 16 -0.13 2.12 8.44
C ASP A 16 0.01 1.16 7.24
N LEU A 17 -1.09 0.97 6.49
CA LEU A 17 -1.08 0.17 5.27
C LEU A 17 -0.25 0.84 4.16
N SER A 18 -0.32 2.16 4.00
CA SER A 18 0.54 2.90 3.07
C SER A 18 2.02 2.69 3.38
N ASN A 19 2.40 2.79 4.65
CA ASN A 19 3.77 2.58 5.10
C ASN A 19 4.25 1.15 4.87
N ALA A 20 3.43 0.16 5.22
CA ALA A 20 3.74 -1.25 5.01
C ALA A 20 3.96 -1.57 3.53
N ILE A 21 3.11 -1.05 2.64
CA ILE A 21 3.26 -1.30 1.21
C ILE A 21 4.48 -0.56 0.63
N GLY A 22 4.74 0.67 1.08
CA GLY A 22 5.98 1.38 0.72
C GLY A 22 7.23 0.59 1.08
N ALA A 23 7.24 -0.07 2.25
CA ALA A 23 8.32 -0.98 2.62
C ALA A 23 8.42 -2.19 1.67
N VAL A 24 7.30 -2.81 1.30
CA VAL A 24 7.28 -3.92 0.32
C VAL A 24 7.86 -3.49 -1.03
N VAL A 25 7.47 -2.32 -1.55
CA VAL A 25 8.03 -1.79 -2.81
C VAL A 25 9.54 -1.64 -2.71
N ASN A 26 10.03 -0.97 -1.65
CA ASN A 26 11.47 -0.79 -1.44
C ASN A 26 12.20 -2.13 -1.37
N TYR A 27 11.66 -3.10 -0.63
CA TYR A 27 12.25 -4.43 -0.54
C TYR A 27 12.21 -5.19 -1.87
N THR A 28 11.16 -5.04 -2.69
CA THR A 28 11.14 -5.63 -4.04
C THR A 28 12.20 -5.01 -4.95
N THR A 29 12.48 -3.71 -4.83
CA THR A 29 13.57 -3.05 -5.54
C THR A 29 14.93 -3.60 -5.08
N PHE A 30 15.17 -3.70 -3.78
CA PHE A 30 16.41 -4.30 -3.25
C PHE A 30 16.57 -5.78 -3.64
N LEU A 31 15.49 -6.55 -3.58
CA LEU A 31 15.46 -7.94 -4.03
C LEU A 31 15.78 -8.04 -5.52
N THR A 32 15.39 -7.07 -6.35
CA THR A 32 15.72 -7.06 -7.78
C THR A 32 17.22 -6.94 -8.01
N GLU A 33 17.92 -6.13 -7.22
CA GLU A 33 19.38 -5.98 -7.29
C GLU A 33 20.11 -7.23 -6.76
N ASP A 34 19.63 -7.80 -5.65
CA ASP A 34 20.28 -8.93 -4.96
C ASP A 34 20.03 -10.27 -5.68
N LEU A 35 18.87 -10.41 -6.31
CA LEU A 35 18.47 -11.62 -7.04
C LEU A 35 18.94 -11.64 -8.50
N THR A 36 19.81 -10.72 -8.93
CA THR A 36 20.47 -10.77 -10.24
C THR A 36 21.20 -12.09 -10.51
N ARG A 37 21.48 -12.89 -9.46
CA ARG A 37 22.11 -14.22 -9.52
C ARG A 37 21.12 -15.39 -9.35
N ASN A 38 19.85 -15.12 -9.06
CA ASN A 38 18.80 -16.13 -8.90
C ASN A 38 17.98 -16.22 -10.18
N GLY A 39 18.11 -17.34 -10.91
CA GLY A 39 17.44 -17.55 -12.20
C GLY A 39 15.91 -17.54 -12.15
N ALA A 40 15.28 -17.73 -10.99
CA ALA A 40 13.83 -17.70 -10.83
C ALA A 40 13.27 -16.28 -10.56
N ALA A 41 14.12 -15.35 -10.14
CA ALA A 41 13.69 -14.00 -9.77
C ALA A 41 13.01 -13.17 -10.88
N PRO A 42 13.44 -13.28 -12.15
CA PRO A 42 12.74 -12.60 -13.24
C PRO A 42 11.27 -13.00 -13.37
N GLU A 43 10.87 -14.19 -12.92
CA GLU A 43 9.48 -14.65 -12.99
C GLU A 43 8.59 -14.01 -11.91
N TYR A 44 9.05 -13.93 -10.65
CA TYR A 44 8.18 -13.52 -9.54
C TYR A 44 8.32 -12.04 -9.11
N LEU A 45 9.44 -11.37 -9.41
CA LEU A 45 9.62 -9.96 -9.05
C LEU A 45 8.58 -9.02 -9.66
N PRO A 46 8.21 -9.14 -10.96
CA PRO A 46 7.15 -8.30 -11.53
C PRO A 46 5.80 -8.50 -10.84
N HIS A 47 5.50 -9.72 -10.37
CA HIS A 47 4.27 -10.02 -9.67
C HIS A 47 4.21 -9.37 -8.27
N LEU A 48 5.35 -9.37 -7.55
CA LEU A 48 5.46 -8.70 -6.27
C LEU A 48 5.32 -7.18 -6.41
N GLN A 49 6.03 -6.57 -7.36
CA GLN A 49 5.90 -5.14 -7.63
C GLN A 49 4.45 -4.77 -7.98
N SER A 50 3.84 -5.51 -8.92
CA SER A 50 2.46 -5.26 -9.33
C SER A 50 1.45 -5.43 -8.18
N ALA A 51 1.66 -6.38 -7.27
CA ALA A 51 0.83 -6.55 -6.09
C ALA A 51 0.94 -5.36 -5.12
N ALA A 52 2.16 -4.85 -4.92
CA ALA A 52 2.41 -3.68 -4.09
C ALA A 52 1.78 -2.41 -4.68
N GLU A 53 1.94 -2.18 -6.00
CA GLU A 53 1.32 -1.04 -6.69
C GLU A 53 -0.22 -1.06 -6.59
N ARG A 54 -0.86 -2.23 -6.80
CA ARG A 54 -2.31 -2.38 -6.62
C ARG A 54 -2.76 -2.08 -5.19
N ALA A 55 -1.99 -2.54 -4.21
CA ALA A 55 -2.30 -2.26 -2.82
C ALA A 55 -2.21 -0.76 -2.52
N LEU A 56 -1.18 -0.06 -3.01
CA LEU A 56 -1.07 1.42 -2.86
C LEU A 56 -2.26 2.15 -3.46
N ALA A 57 -2.71 1.74 -4.66
CA ALA A 57 -3.85 2.37 -5.32
C ALA A 57 -5.15 2.21 -4.52
N LEU A 58 -5.39 1.04 -3.92
CA LEU A 58 -6.56 0.81 -3.06
C LEU A 58 -6.53 1.73 -1.83
N VAL A 59 -5.37 1.89 -1.21
CA VAL A 59 -5.19 2.74 -0.03
C VAL A 59 -5.38 4.21 -0.37
N ALA A 60 -4.82 4.68 -1.49
CA ALA A 60 -5.04 6.04 -1.97
C ALA A 60 -6.54 6.32 -2.26
N GLY A 61 -7.24 5.33 -2.85
CA GLY A 61 -8.68 5.41 -3.08
C GLY A 61 -9.49 5.55 -1.78
N LEU A 62 -9.11 4.80 -0.74
CA LEU A 62 -9.74 4.87 0.58
C LEU A 62 -9.48 6.22 1.26
N ALA A 63 -8.23 6.71 1.23
CA ALA A 63 -7.87 8.03 1.76
C ALA A 63 -8.69 9.15 1.11
N ALA A 64 -8.82 9.12 -0.22
CA ALA A 64 -9.61 10.10 -0.96
C ALA A 64 -11.12 10.00 -0.66
N ALA A 65 -11.63 8.80 -0.38
CA ALA A 65 -13.03 8.63 0.02
C ALA A 65 -13.29 9.24 1.41
N LEU A 66 -12.39 9.03 2.37
CA LEU A 66 -12.48 9.64 3.70
C LEU A 66 -12.38 11.16 3.67
N ALA A 67 -11.48 11.72 2.85
CA ALA A 67 -11.36 13.18 2.72
C ALA A 67 -12.65 13.82 2.21
N ARG A 68 -13.28 13.23 1.18
CA ARG A 68 -14.58 13.71 0.65
C ARG A 68 -15.72 13.58 1.66
N ASP A 69 -15.66 12.59 2.55
CA ASP A 69 -16.65 12.40 3.60
C ASP A 69 -16.50 13.48 4.69
N ALA A 70 -15.26 13.80 5.06
CA ALA A 70 -14.97 14.88 6.01
C ALA A 70 -15.35 16.29 5.52
N GLU A 71 -15.40 16.51 4.19
CA GLU A 71 -15.83 17.78 3.58
C GLU A 71 -17.37 17.94 3.53
N ARG A 72 -18.12 16.86 3.74
CA ARG A 72 -19.58 16.83 3.65
C ARG A 72 -20.31 17.10 4.96
N ASP A 73 -19.59 17.05 6.08
CA ASP A 73 -20.07 17.32 7.44
C ASP A 73 -19.69 18.73 7.90
#